data_AF-A0A3Q3AW98-F1
#
_entry.id   AF-A0A3Q3AW98-F1
#
_cell.length_a   1.000
_cell.length_b   1.000
_cell.length_c   1.000
_cell.angle_alpha   90.00
_cell.angle_beta   90.00
_cell.angle_gamma   90.00
#
_symmetry.space_group_name_H-M   'P 1'
#
loop_
_entity.id
_entity.type
_entity.pdbx_description
1 polymer ?
#
loop_
_entity_poly.entity_id
_entity_poly.type
_entity_poly.pdbx_seq_one_letter_code
_entity_poly.pdbx_strand_id
1 'polypeptide(L)'
;LKMEPDPFPEEVLERKVCVVGSELVENYTVYIIDVSDGRHRWTVKHRYSDFYDLHEKLTAEKKVDRRLLPPKKILGKNSKSLVERRQKELELYLQTLLQQFPEATPTPLATFLNFHLYEINGITAALAEELFHKGEQLLQAREVFSLCPLQLYSVSQQLRQAKPTCFTGDAKRDLGHILDFTCRLRYLRISGTRGPLGSSNIQETSLPFDLSVFKSLLHIEISDSGSQLIQGLPSLRSSLATMSVHRSTESMTAILVPEASEFSQWEPEGAESGCPVTAIIPVWRNLTTLDLSHNCINSIDSSVSSSMNLLPKFQFNSELHVSMLQHLYNLVHVDLSFNGLRVLEAAHTRLGNIKTLNLAGNQLETLNGLSKLYSLVNLDLSHNRLAQLEEIRNIGALPCLERLNLSSNPMCIIPDYRTKVLAQFGDRAAEVCLDCNLTTEKELDTVEVLKAIQKAKEAKDRMSSSDKKISEETRPPAAAAPPPSSSSSSSSSSSSAQQAARPSQGNHVCIGLC
;
A
#
# COMPACT_ATOMS: atom_id res chain seq x y z
N LEU A 1 3.82 -29.59 -2.59
CA LEU A 1 4.42 -28.36 -3.13
C LEU A 1 3.68 -28.03 -4.43
N LYS A 2 2.58 -27.27 -4.36
CA LYS A 2 2.12 -26.56 -5.56
C LYS A 2 3.21 -25.52 -5.81
N MET A 3 3.96 -25.63 -6.90
CA MET A 3 4.76 -24.50 -7.35
C MET A 3 3.78 -23.37 -7.64
N GLU A 4 3.87 -22.30 -6.86
CA GLU A 4 3.32 -21.00 -7.24
C GLU A 4 3.82 -20.69 -8.67
N PRO A 5 2.95 -20.13 -9.55
CA PRO A 5 3.41 -19.70 -10.86
C PRO A 5 4.54 -18.67 -10.70
N ASP A 6 5.61 -18.83 -11.48
CA ASP A 6 6.70 -17.86 -11.51
C ASP A 6 6.12 -16.45 -11.72
N PRO A 7 6.31 -15.50 -10.80
CA PRO A 7 5.78 -14.14 -10.95
C PRO A 7 6.35 -13.46 -12.20
N PHE A 8 7.44 -13.97 -12.76
CA PHE A 8 8.03 -13.49 -14.00
C PHE A 8 8.16 -14.61 -15.01
N PRO A 9 7.10 -14.90 -15.79
CA PRO A 9 7.16 -15.97 -16.78
C PRO A 9 8.32 -15.73 -17.77
N GLU A 10 9.09 -16.77 -18.07
CA GLU A 10 10.09 -16.74 -19.15
C GLU A 10 9.40 -16.36 -20.47
N GLU A 11 9.67 -15.15 -20.97
CA GLU A 11 9.12 -14.69 -22.23
C GLU A 11 9.99 -15.18 -23.39
N VAL A 12 9.37 -15.92 -24.32
CA VAL A 12 9.98 -16.19 -25.62
C VAL A 12 9.91 -14.89 -26.43
N LEU A 13 11.01 -14.14 -26.40
CA LEU A 13 11.19 -12.89 -27.13
C LEU A 13 11.33 -13.18 -28.63
N GLU A 14 10.22 -13.10 -29.36
CA GLU A 14 10.19 -13.20 -30.82
C GLU A 14 9.62 -11.91 -31.41
N ARG A 15 10.51 -11.04 -31.90
CA ARG A 15 10.13 -9.79 -32.56
C ARG A 15 9.43 -10.08 -33.89
N LYS A 16 8.21 -9.58 -34.07
CA LYS A 16 7.44 -9.68 -35.32
C LYS A 16 6.88 -8.33 -35.72
N VAL A 17 6.79 -8.12 -37.03
CA VAL A 17 6.22 -6.91 -37.63
C VAL A 17 5.32 -7.30 -38.80
N CYS A 18 4.12 -6.72 -38.82
CA CYS A 18 3.14 -6.89 -39.89
C CYS A 18 2.56 -5.53 -40.29
N VAL A 19 2.42 -5.26 -41.59
CA VAL A 19 1.72 -4.07 -42.09
C VAL A 19 0.25 -4.42 -42.27
N VAL A 20 -0.54 -4.17 -41.23
CA VAL A 20 -1.94 -4.64 -41.13
C VAL A 20 -2.93 -3.77 -41.91
N GLY A 21 -2.53 -2.58 -42.32
CA GLY A 21 -3.39 -1.71 -43.10
C GLY A 21 -2.76 -0.38 -43.48
N SER A 22 -3.60 0.51 -43.99
CA SER A 22 -3.22 1.88 -44.29
C SER A 22 -4.42 2.80 -44.27
N GLU A 23 -4.20 4.06 -43.95
CA GLU A 23 -5.17 5.13 -43.97
C GLU A 23 -4.71 6.25 -44.92
N LEU A 24 -5.67 6.90 -45.60
CA LEU A 24 -5.39 8.08 -46.40
C LEU A 24 -5.56 9.31 -45.49
N VAL A 25 -4.45 9.99 -45.19
CA VAL A 25 -4.44 11.23 -44.41
C VAL A 25 -4.13 12.36 -45.38
N GLU A 26 -5.11 13.24 -45.58
CA GLU A 26 -5.05 14.31 -46.57
C GLU A 26 -4.67 13.80 -47.97
N ASN A 27 -3.42 13.99 -48.37
CA ASN A 27 -2.87 13.66 -49.69
C ASN A 27 -1.79 12.57 -49.65
N TYR A 28 -1.60 11.89 -48.52
CA TYR A 28 -0.61 10.82 -48.38
C TYR A 28 -1.16 9.59 -47.66
N THR A 29 -0.57 8.44 -47.98
CA THR A 29 -0.90 7.17 -47.33
C THR A 29 -0.03 6.98 -46.10
N VAL A 30 -0.66 6.70 -44.96
CA VAL A 30 -0.03 6.27 -43.71
C VAL A 30 -0.25 4.77 -43.57
N TYR A 31 0.82 4.03 -43.34
CA TYR A 31 0.81 2.59 -43.13
C TYR A 31 0.67 2.31 -41.64
N ILE A 32 -0.22 1.37 -41.30
CA ILE A 32 -0.47 0.91 -39.95
C ILE A 32 0.31 -0.38 -39.75
N ILE A 33 1.23 -0.37 -38.80
CA ILE A 33 2.22 -1.42 -38.59
C ILE A 33 1.99 -1.98 -37.19
N ASP A 34 1.64 -3.25 -37.10
CA ASP A 34 1.61 -3.99 -35.85
C ASP A 34 3.00 -4.54 -35.57
N VAL A 35 3.49 -4.25 -34.37
CA VAL A 35 4.78 -4.68 -33.86
C VAL A 35 4.51 -5.52 -32.62
N SER A 36 5.18 -6.66 -32.48
CA SER A 36 5.09 -7.47 -31.27
C SER A 36 6.45 -8.00 -30.84
N ASP A 37 6.64 -8.08 -29.53
CA ASP A 37 7.76 -8.73 -28.87
C ASP A 37 7.17 -9.65 -27.78
N GLY A 38 7.19 -10.96 -28.03
CA GLY A 38 6.53 -11.93 -27.17
C GLY A 38 5.01 -11.66 -27.04
N ARG A 39 4.56 -11.34 -25.82
CA ARG A 39 3.14 -11.05 -25.52
C ARG A 39 2.77 -9.58 -25.72
N HIS A 40 3.75 -8.70 -25.73
CA HIS A 40 3.53 -7.28 -25.93
C HIS A 40 3.35 -6.99 -27.41
N ARG A 41 2.27 -6.29 -27.75
CA ARG A 41 1.95 -5.83 -29.10
C ARG A 41 1.54 -4.38 -29.04
N TRP A 42 2.01 -3.60 -30.01
CA TRP A 42 1.63 -2.21 -30.20
C TRP A 42 1.56 -1.87 -31.68
N THR A 43 0.88 -0.76 -31.97
CA THR A 43 0.74 -0.28 -33.34
C THR A 43 1.53 1.00 -33.53
N VAL A 44 2.29 1.08 -34.63
CA VAL A 44 2.97 2.31 -35.09
C VAL A 44 2.44 2.73 -36.45
N LYS A 45 2.50 4.02 -36.74
CA LYS A 45 1.97 4.61 -37.98
C LYS A 45 3.07 5.41 -38.67
N HIS A 46 3.36 5.08 -39.92
CA HIS A 46 4.40 5.73 -40.72
C HIS A 46 3.96 5.93 -42.15
N ARG A 47 4.29 7.07 -42.76
CA ARG A 47 4.15 7.29 -44.20
C ARG A 47 5.41 6.83 -44.92
N TYR A 48 5.32 6.62 -46.23
CA TYR A 48 6.44 6.11 -47.03
C TYR A 48 7.74 6.94 -46.90
N SER A 49 7.64 8.28 -46.78
CA SER A 49 8.84 9.11 -46.59
C SER A 49 9.59 8.78 -45.31
N ASP A 50 8.89 8.34 -44.26
CA ASP A 50 9.54 8.01 -42.99
C ASP A 50 10.34 6.70 -43.13
N PHE A 51 9.87 5.75 -43.94
CA PHE A 51 10.64 4.56 -44.34
C PHE A 51 11.87 4.92 -45.16
N TYR A 52 11.74 5.91 -46.05
CA TYR A 52 12.87 6.41 -46.84
C TYR A 52 13.93 7.05 -45.93
N ASP A 53 13.53 7.92 -45.01
CA ASP A 53 14.42 8.56 -44.04
C ASP A 53 15.09 7.54 -43.11
N LEU A 54 14.36 6.51 -42.68
CA LEU A 54 14.91 5.36 -41.95
C LEU A 54 15.99 4.66 -42.79
N HIS A 55 15.69 4.36 -44.06
CA HIS A 55 16.61 3.62 -44.92
C HIS A 55 17.90 4.40 -45.18
N GLU A 56 17.81 5.70 -45.46
CA GLU A 56 18.99 6.56 -45.65
C GLU A 56 19.91 6.55 -44.41
N LYS A 57 19.33 6.65 -43.21
CA LYS A 57 20.10 6.55 -41.95
C LYS A 57 20.77 5.19 -41.79
N LEU A 58 20.04 4.10 -42.05
CA LEU A 58 20.58 2.74 -41.95
C LEU A 58 21.67 2.43 -42.99
N THR A 59 21.53 2.93 -44.21
CA THR A 59 22.56 2.80 -45.25
C THR A 59 23.82 3.60 -44.88
N ALA A 60 23.67 4.79 -44.31
CA ALA A 60 24.79 5.62 -43.88
C ALA A 60 25.54 4.99 -42.69
N GLU A 61 24.83 4.41 -41.72
CA GLU A 61 25.41 3.94 -40.45
C GLU A 61 25.78 2.44 -40.45
N LYS A 62 25.04 1.58 -41.18
CA LYS A 62 25.06 0.11 -40.97
C LYS A 62 25.20 -0.74 -42.23
N LYS A 63 25.66 -0.16 -43.37
CA LYS A 63 25.89 -0.87 -44.65
C LYS A 63 24.68 -1.70 -45.12
N VAL A 64 23.45 -1.24 -44.86
CA VAL A 64 22.24 -1.86 -45.40
C VAL A 64 22.19 -1.69 -46.92
N ASP A 65 21.80 -2.74 -47.66
CA ASP A 65 21.70 -2.71 -49.11
C ASP A 65 20.70 -1.62 -49.57
N ARG A 66 21.18 -0.71 -50.42
CA ARG A 66 20.40 0.39 -51.01
C ARG A 66 19.20 -0.07 -51.82
N ARG A 67 19.18 -1.33 -52.25
CA ARG A 67 18.08 -1.91 -53.05
C ARG A 67 16.97 -2.52 -52.20
N LEU A 68 17.16 -2.58 -50.88
CA LEU A 68 16.23 -3.26 -49.98
C LEU A 68 14.90 -2.50 -49.83
N LEU A 69 14.92 -1.16 -49.86
CA LEU A 69 13.71 -0.36 -49.79
C LEU A 69 12.94 -0.38 -51.13
N PRO A 70 11.64 -0.72 -51.15
CA PRO A 70 10.85 -0.72 -52.38
C PRO A 70 10.73 0.69 -52.98
N PRO A 71 10.85 0.87 -54.31
CA PRO A 71 10.98 2.19 -54.94
C PRO A 71 9.67 2.99 -54.97
N LYS A 72 9.81 4.32 -54.89
CA LYS A 72 8.70 5.28 -54.97
C LYS A 72 8.14 5.39 -56.39
N LYS A 73 7.18 4.54 -56.77
CA LYS A 73 6.49 4.63 -58.08
C LYS A 73 5.55 5.83 -58.16
N ILE A 74 5.61 6.58 -59.27
CA ILE A 74 4.98 7.90 -59.47
C ILE A 74 3.55 7.82 -60.05
N LEU A 75 3.19 6.72 -60.75
CA LEU A 75 1.86 6.54 -61.35
C LEU A 75 0.88 5.83 -60.41
N GLY A 76 -0.35 6.36 -60.31
CA GLY A 76 -1.45 5.74 -59.57
C GLY A 76 -1.32 5.82 -58.04
N LYS A 77 -0.92 6.99 -57.50
CA LYS A 77 -0.49 7.19 -56.09
C LYS A 77 -1.38 6.53 -55.03
N ASN A 78 -2.69 6.43 -55.27
CA ASN A 78 -3.69 5.94 -54.32
C ASN A 78 -4.54 4.76 -54.85
N SER A 79 -4.13 4.07 -55.91
CA SER A 79 -4.91 2.89 -56.34
C SER A 79 -4.84 1.81 -55.27
N LYS A 80 -6.00 1.23 -54.92
CA LYS A 80 -6.12 0.23 -53.84
C LYS A 80 -5.12 -0.92 -54.01
N SER A 81 -4.96 -1.43 -55.23
CA SER A 81 -4.02 -2.51 -55.56
C SER A 81 -2.55 -2.12 -55.39
N LEU A 82 -2.19 -0.86 -55.63
CA LEU A 82 -0.82 -0.38 -55.44
C LEU A 82 -0.50 -0.19 -53.97
N VAL A 83 -1.45 0.31 -53.18
CA VAL A 83 -1.31 0.44 -51.73
C VAL A 83 -1.16 -0.93 -51.08
N GLU A 84 -2.00 -1.90 -51.42
CA GLU A 84 -1.91 -3.29 -50.94
C GLU A 84 -0.59 -3.96 -51.31
N ARG A 85 -0.10 -3.74 -52.54
CA ARG A 85 1.21 -4.24 -52.97
C ARG A 85 2.34 -3.61 -52.14
N ARG A 86 2.31 -2.29 -51.93
CA ARG A 86 3.31 -1.58 -51.12
C ARG A 86 3.29 -2.04 -49.66
N GLN A 87 2.12 -2.31 -49.08
CA GLN A 87 2.02 -2.85 -47.71
C GLN A 87 2.87 -4.13 -47.58
N LYS A 88 2.69 -5.08 -48.49
CA LYS A 88 3.48 -6.34 -48.51
C LYS A 88 4.98 -6.11 -48.72
N GLU A 89 5.34 -5.19 -49.61
CA GLU A 89 6.75 -4.86 -49.88
C GLU A 89 7.43 -4.18 -48.67
N LEU A 90 6.71 -3.28 -47.97
CA LEU A 90 7.21 -2.61 -46.75
C LEU A 90 7.24 -3.55 -45.53
N GLU A 91 6.29 -4.49 -45.44
CA GLU A 91 6.31 -5.54 -44.42
C GLU A 91 7.57 -6.40 -44.56
N LEU A 92 7.82 -6.92 -45.77
CA LEU A 92 9.00 -7.72 -46.04
C LEU A 92 10.31 -6.94 -45.77
N TYR A 93 10.33 -5.65 -46.09
CA TYR A 93 11.44 -4.75 -45.75
C TYR A 93 11.72 -4.72 -44.24
N LEU A 94 10.70 -4.47 -43.41
CA LEU A 94 10.86 -4.42 -41.96
C LEU A 94 11.26 -5.78 -41.37
N GLN A 95 10.64 -6.87 -41.83
CA GLN A 95 10.99 -8.22 -41.41
C GLN A 95 12.46 -8.56 -41.74
N THR A 96 12.93 -8.19 -42.94
CA THR A 96 14.32 -8.39 -43.34
C THR A 96 15.28 -7.60 -42.46
N LEU A 97 14.94 -6.34 -42.12
CA LEU A 97 15.76 -5.53 -41.21
C LEU A 97 15.85 -6.15 -39.81
N LEU A 98 14.75 -6.65 -39.25
CA LEU A 98 14.76 -7.31 -37.94
C LEU A 98 15.61 -8.59 -37.96
N GLN A 99 15.56 -9.36 -39.04
CA GLN A 99 16.42 -10.54 -39.22
C GLN A 99 17.90 -10.18 -39.37
N GLN A 100 18.21 -9.03 -39.96
CA GLN A 100 19.59 -8.54 -40.12
C GLN A 100 20.19 -8.07 -38.78
N PHE A 101 19.37 -7.64 -37.83
CA PHE A 101 19.80 -7.13 -36.52
C PHE A 101 19.13 -7.89 -35.36
N PRO A 102 19.38 -9.20 -35.19
CA PRO A 102 18.71 -10.01 -34.18
C PRO A 102 19.12 -9.59 -32.75
N GLU A 103 20.40 -9.26 -32.56
CA GLU A 103 21.01 -9.00 -31.27
C GLU A 103 20.92 -7.53 -30.84
N ALA A 104 21.26 -6.59 -31.73
CA ALA A 104 21.34 -5.17 -31.43
C ALA A 104 20.65 -4.34 -32.52
N THR A 105 19.41 -3.93 -32.27
CA THR A 105 18.63 -3.09 -33.20
C THR A 105 19.25 -1.69 -33.28
N PRO A 106 19.60 -1.17 -34.47
CA PRO A 106 20.10 0.19 -34.62
C PRO A 106 19.11 1.24 -34.10
N THR A 107 19.63 2.33 -33.51
CA THR A 107 18.80 3.42 -32.93
C THR A 107 17.73 3.95 -33.89
N PRO A 108 18.01 4.19 -35.19
CA PRO A 108 16.99 4.64 -36.13
C PRO A 108 15.82 3.65 -36.26
N LEU A 109 16.10 2.35 -36.32
CA LEU A 109 15.09 1.31 -36.45
C LEU A 109 14.31 1.11 -35.14
N ALA A 110 15.01 1.11 -34.00
CA ALA A 110 14.39 1.03 -32.68
C ALA A 110 13.46 2.21 -32.41
N THR A 111 13.84 3.42 -32.84
CA THR A 111 12.99 4.61 -32.74
C THR A 111 11.81 4.52 -33.69
N PHE A 112 12.05 4.09 -34.93
CA PHE A 112 10.99 3.91 -35.93
C PHE A 112 9.91 2.92 -35.46
N LEU A 113 10.29 1.84 -34.78
CA LEU A 113 9.34 0.84 -34.27
C LEU A 113 8.88 1.09 -32.83
N ASN A 114 9.24 2.22 -32.21
CA ASN A 114 8.91 2.56 -30.81
C ASN A 114 9.39 1.53 -29.77
N PHE A 115 10.54 0.89 -30.00
CA PHE A 115 11.12 -0.07 -29.05
C PHE A 115 11.47 0.58 -27.70
N HIS A 116 11.92 1.83 -27.71
CA HIS A 116 12.20 2.62 -26.51
C HIS A 116 10.97 2.90 -25.62
N LEU A 117 9.75 2.65 -26.13
CA LEU A 117 8.50 2.85 -25.37
C LEU A 117 7.85 1.55 -24.90
N TYR A 118 8.04 0.45 -25.62
CA TYR A 118 7.26 -0.79 -25.40
C TYR A 118 8.10 -2.07 -25.33
N GLU A 119 9.34 -2.07 -25.84
CA GLU A 119 10.21 -3.24 -25.84
C GLU A 119 11.13 -3.20 -24.60
N ILE A 120 11.22 -4.31 -23.87
CA ILE A 120 12.02 -4.40 -22.62
C ILE A 120 13.46 -3.88 -22.84
N ASN A 121 14.15 -4.35 -23.88
CA ASN A 121 15.53 -3.94 -24.17
C ASN A 121 15.62 -2.47 -24.58
N GLY A 122 14.67 -2.00 -25.41
CA GLY A 122 14.62 -0.61 -25.85
C GLY A 122 14.39 0.35 -24.70
N ILE A 123 13.50 -0.01 -23.77
CA ILE A 123 13.17 0.80 -22.58
C ILE A 123 14.37 0.92 -21.66
N THR A 124 15.04 -0.20 -21.34
CA THR A 124 16.24 -0.13 -20.47
C THR A 124 17.40 0.57 -21.16
N ALA A 125 17.60 0.38 -22.46
CA ALA A 125 18.62 1.13 -23.21
C ALA A 125 18.36 2.64 -23.20
N ALA A 126 17.12 3.08 -23.40
CA ALA A 126 16.74 4.49 -23.35
C ALA A 126 16.92 5.08 -21.95
N LEU A 127 16.51 4.35 -20.91
CA LEU A 127 16.68 4.77 -19.52
C LEU A 127 18.16 4.85 -19.13
N ALA A 128 18.97 3.86 -19.53
CA ALA A 128 20.42 3.88 -19.32
C ALA A 128 21.07 5.10 -19.99
N GLU A 129 20.70 5.38 -21.25
CA GLU A 129 21.21 6.53 -21.99
C GLU A 129 20.80 7.87 -21.35
N GLU A 130 19.58 7.98 -20.83
CA GLU A 130 19.15 9.16 -20.07
C GLU A 130 19.99 9.35 -18.79
N LEU A 131 20.13 8.28 -18.00
CA LEU A 131 20.86 8.31 -16.75
C LEU A 131 22.37 8.50 -16.94
N PHE A 132 22.93 8.05 -18.06
CA PHE A 132 24.31 8.36 -18.44
C PHE A 132 24.54 9.88 -18.57
N HIS A 133 23.60 10.60 -19.19
CA HIS A 133 23.76 12.05 -19.41
C HIS A 133 23.32 12.89 -18.22
N LYS A 134 22.27 12.46 -17.49
CA LYS A 134 21.59 13.29 -16.48
C LYS A 134 21.62 12.70 -15.06
N GLY A 135 22.09 11.47 -14.87
CA GLY A 135 21.98 10.74 -13.60
C GLY A 135 22.58 11.49 -12.42
N GLU A 136 23.81 12.01 -12.55
CA GLU A 136 24.44 12.79 -11.48
C GLU A 136 23.68 14.08 -11.16
N GLN A 137 23.19 14.79 -12.18
CA GLN A 137 22.40 16.01 -11.98
C GLN A 137 21.10 15.70 -11.24
N LEU A 138 20.41 14.63 -11.63
CA LEU A 138 19.16 14.19 -11.00
C LEU A 138 19.37 13.76 -9.54
N LEU A 139 20.46 13.05 -9.23
CA LEU A 139 20.82 12.67 -7.86
C LEU A 139 21.15 13.88 -6.98
N GLN A 140 21.79 14.91 -7.54
CA GLN A 140 22.13 16.14 -6.83
C GLN A 140 20.93 17.05 -6.60
N ALA A 141 19.96 17.06 -7.53
CA ALA A 141 18.76 17.89 -7.45
C ALA A 141 17.88 17.55 -6.23
N ARG A 142 17.98 16.31 -5.71
CA ARG A 142 17.14 15.79 -4.61
C ARG A 142 15.64 15.90 -4.90
N GLU A 143 15.28 15.91 -6.18
CA GLU A 143 13.91 15.88 -6.65
C GLU A 143 13.38 14.44 -6.66
N VAL A 144 12.05 14.31 -6.69
CA VAL A 144 11.39 13.01 -6.81
C VAL A 144 11.59 12.50 -8.24
N PHE A 145 12.32 11.40 -8.39
CA PHE A 145 12.47 10.75 -9.69
C PHE A 145 11.26 9.85 -9.95
N SER A 146 10.70 9.90 -11.17
CA SER A 146 9.51 9.13 -11.52
C SER A 146 9.85 7.99 -12.45
N LEU A 147 9.38 6.78 -12.13
CA LEU A 147 9.44 5.60 -13.00
C LEU A 147 8.04 5.03 -13.18
N CYS A 148 7.74 4.51 -14.36
CA CYS A 148 6.51 3.75 -14.57
C CYS A 148 6.71 2.25 -14.29
N PRO A 149 5.63 1.49 -13.99
CA PRO A 149 5.73 0.06 -13.77
C PRO A 149 6.37 -0.69 -14.93
N LEU A 150 6.15 -0.28 -16.19
CA LEU A 150 6.79 -0.93 -17.34
C LEU A 150 8.31 -0.72 -17.36
N GLN A 151 8.83 0.44 -16.96
CA GLN A 151 10.27 0.67 -16.84
C GLN A 151 10.88 -0.23 -15.75
N LEU A 152 10.25 -0.30 -14.58
CA LEU A 152 10.71 -1.14 -13.48
C LEU A 152 10.63 -2.63 -13.83
N TYR A 153 9.53 -3.07 -14.43
CA TYR A 153 9.38 -4.42 -14.97
C TYR A 153 10.50 -4.75 -15.95
N SER A 154 10.81 -3.82 -16.87
CA SER A 154 11.86 -4.01 -17.87
C SER A 154 13.24 -4.16 -17.23
N VAL A 155 13.54 -3.34 -16.21
CA VAL A 155 14.78 -3.47 -15.42
C VAL A 155 14.82 -4.81 -14.68
N SER A 156 13.75 -5.20 -13.99
CA SER A 156 13.66 -6.49 -13.29
C SER A 156 13.84 -7.69 -14.24
N GLN A 157 13.27 -7.62 -15.45
CA GLN A 157 13.46 -8.64 -16.48
C GLN A 157 14.92 -8.72 -16.95
N GLN A 158 15.56 -7.58 -17.21
CA GLN A 158 16.97 -7.55 -17.62
C GLN A 158 17.90 -8.12 -16.55
N LEU A 159 17.66 -7.82 -15.27
CA LEU A 159 18.53 -8.27 -14.18
C LEU A 159 18.44 -9.77 -13.89
N ARG A 160 17.34 -10.43 -14.30
CA ARG A 160 17.24 -11.89 -14.26
C ARG A 160 17.99 -12.57 -15.39
N GLN A 161 18.23 -11.87 -16.50
CA GLN A 161 19.00 -12.43 -17.60
C GLN A 161 20.48 -12.43 -17.18
N ALA A 162 21.13 -13.60 -17.25
CA ALA A 162 22.56 -13.74 -17.00
C ALA A 162 23.41 -13.21 -18.19
N LYS A 163 23.08 -12.00 -18.67
CA LYS A 163 23.75 -11.32 -19.77
C LYS A 163 24.65 -10.19 -19.23
N PRO A 164 25.73 -9.84 -19.96
CA PRO A 164 26.51 -8.64 -19.63
C PRO A 164 25.63 -7.39 -19.63
N THR A 165 25.90 -6.46 -18.72
CA THR A 165 25.16 -5.19 -18.59
C THR A 165 25.28 -4.29 -19.83
N CYS A 166 26.37 -4.44 -20.59
CA CYS A 166 26.60 -3.78 -21.88
C CYS A 166 26.80 -4.81 -23.01
N PHE A 167 25.70 -5.42 -23.46
CA PHE A 167 25.75 -6.42 -24.53
C PHE A 167 26.10 -5.84 -25.91
N THR A 168 25.71 -4.60 -26.20
CA THR A 168 25.86 -3.96 -27.53
C THR A 168 27.21 -3.28 -27.75
N GLY A 169 28.03 -3.15 -26.70
CA GLY A 169 29.28 -2.37 -26.72
C GLY A 169 29.08 -0.85 -26.69
N ASP A 170 27.84 -0.36 -26.61
CA ASP A 170 27.54 1.05 -26.42
C ASP A 170 27.54 1.41 -24.93
N ALA A 171 28.66 1.98 -24.47
CA ALA A 171 28.85 2.35 -23.07
C ALA A 171 27.79 3.31 -22.52
N LYS A 172 27.08 4.07 -23.37
CA LYS A 172 26.00 4.96 -22.92
C LYS A 172 24.72 4.21 -22.54
N ARG A 173 24.54 3.01 -23.09
CA ARG A 173 23.35 2.16 -22.90
C ARG A 173 23.60 1.01 -21.94
N ASP A 174 24.67 1.09 -21.18
CA ASP A 174 25.01 0.10 -20.16
C ASP A 174 23.98 0.11 -19.03
N LEU A 175 23.43 -1.06 -18.71
CA LEU A 175 22.50 -1.25 -17.59
C LEU A 175 23.13 -0.83 -16.25
N GLY A 176 24.47 -0.81 -16.17
CA GLY A 176 25.22 -0.31 -15.02
C GLY A 176 24.86 1.11 -14.61
N HIS A 177 24.52 2.00 -15.56
CA HIS A 177 24.07 3.37 -15.22
C HIS A 177 22.75 3.37 -14.46
N ILE A 178 21.84 2.45 -14.80
CA ILE A 178 20.57 2.27 -14.08
C ILE A 178 20.84 1.74 -12.68
N LEU A 179 21.73 0.75 -12.56
CA LEU A 179 22.06 0.13 -11.27
C LEU A 179 22.75 1.12 -10.32
N ASP A 180 23.73 1.88 -10.78
CA ASP A 180 24.39 2.91 -9.96
C ASP A 180 23.38 3.96 -9.49
N PHE A 181 22.58 4.47 -10.42
CA PHE A 181 21.57 5.48 -10.14
C PHE A 181 20.53 4.99 -9.12
N THR A 182 19.93 3.81 -9.36
CA THR A 182 18.90 3.23 -8.48
C THR A 182 19.45 2.90 -7.09
N CYS A 183 20.70 2.46 -6.97
CA CYS A 183 21.35 2.24 -5.66
C CYS A 183 21.47 3.53 -4.84
N ARG A 184 21.65 4.68 -5.49
CA ARG A 184 21.88 5.99 -4.87
C ARG A 184 20.63 6.86 -4.75
N LEU A 185 19.55 6.52 -5.47
CA LEU A 185 18.31 7.28 -5.49
C LEU A 185 17.67 7.34 -4.09
N ARG A 186 17.17 8.53 -3.72
CA ARG A 186 16.56 8.80 -2.41
C ARG A 186 15.05 8.99 -2.43
N TYR A 187 14.51 9.51 -3.53
CA TYR A 187 13.09 9.87 -3.67
C TYR A 187 12.55 9.27 -4.96
N LEU A 188 11.62 8.34 -4.86
CA LEU A 188 11.04 7.62 -5.99
C LEU A 188 9.53 7.77 -6.00
N ARG A 189 8.97 8.09 -7.17
CA ARG A 189 7.55 7.96 -7.46
C ARG A 189 7.35 6.89 -8.53
N ILE A 190 6.39 6.02 -8.27
CA ILE A 190 5.92 4.99 -9.18
C ILE A 190 4.45 5.26 -9.45
N SER A 191 4.09 5.45 -10.72
CA SER A 191 2.71 5.73 -11.10
C SER A 191 2.34 4.92 -12.32
N GLY A 192 1.46 3.94 -12.13
CA GLY A 192 0.89 3.16 -13.22
C GLY A 192 -0.19 3.93 -13.98
N THR A 193 -0.34 3.65 -15.27
CA THR A 193 -1.48 4.12 -16.05
C THR A 193 -2.64 3.12 -16.00
N ARG A 194 -3.87 3.63 -15.94
CA ARG A 194 -5.08 2.79 -16.03
C ARG A 194 -5.44 2.53 -17.48
N GLY A 195 -5.43 1.26 -17.86
CA GLY A 195 -5.76 0.81 -19.21
C GLY A 195 -4.53 0.51 -20.06
N PRO A 196 -4.68 0.36 -21.38
CA PRO A 196 -3.57 0.08 -22.27
C PRO A 196 -2.59 1.25 -22.35
N LEU A 197 -1.30 0.95 -22.29
CA LEU A 197 -0.25 1.95 -22.46
C LEU A 197 -0.15 2.37 -23.93
N GLY A 198 -0.55 3.60 -24.24
CA GLY A 198 -0.44 4.16 -25.59
C GLY A 198 -1.22 3.34 -26.63
N SER A 199 -0.52 2.86 -27.66
CA SER A 199 -1.10 2.00 -28.72
C SER A 199 -0.89 0.51 -28.47
N SER A 200 -0.45 0.14 -27.27
CA SER A 200 -0.10 -1.24 -26.93
C SER A 200 -1.22 -2.00 -26.21
N ASN A 201 -1.08 -3.32 -26.12
CA ASN A 201 -1.88 -4.16 -25.24
C ASN A 201 -1.31 -4.25 -23.81
N ILE A 202 -0.24 -3.49 -23.49
CA ILE A 202 0.45 -3.55 -22.20
C ILE A 202 -0.43 -2.90 -21.14
N GLN A 203 -0.63 -3.62 -20.04
CA GLN A 203 -1.34 -3.12 -18.86
C GLN A 203 -0.34 -2.96 -17.72
N GLU A 204 0.07 -1.72 -17.45
CA GLU A 204 1.07 -1.42 -16.41
C GLU A 204 0.64 -1.91 -15.02
N THR A 205 -0.66 -1.90 -14.75
CA THR A 205 -1.26 -2.40 -13.49
C THR A 205 -1.08 -3.91 -13.27
N SER A 206 -0.65 -4.66 -14.28
CA SER A 206 -0.42 -6.11 -14.22
C SER A 206 1.04 -6.52 -14.26
N LEU A 207 1.96 -5.55 -14.35
CA LEU A 207 3.39 -5.83 -14.49
C LEU A 207 4.05 -5.93 -13.11
N PRO A 208 4.63 -7.09 -12.75
CA PRO A 208 5.40 -7.22 -11.51
C PRO A 208 6.75 -6.53 -11.63
N PHE A 209 7.24 -5.97 -10.53
CA PHE A 209 8.56 -5.37 -10.51
C PHE A 209 9.20 -5.51 -9.14
N ASP A 210 10.53 -5.48 -9.13
CA ASP A 210 11.35 -5.70 -7.96
C ASP A 210 12.10 -4.41 -7.56
N LEU A 211 11.86 -3.98 -6.32
CA LEU A 211 12.47 -2.80 -5.72
C LEU A 211 13.81 -3.11 -5.04
N SER A 212 14.28 -4.35 -5.08
CA SER A 212 15.52 -4.77 -4.41
C SER A 212 16.77 -4.04 -4.89
N VAL A 213 16.75 -3.45 -6.09
CA VAL A 213 17.87 -2.65 -6.62
C VAL A 213 18.05 -1.33 -5.87
N PHE A 214 17.01 -0.82 -5.22
CA PHE A 214 17.05 0.43 -4.50
C PHE A 214 17.61 0.21 -3.09
N LYS A 215 18.79 0.80 -2.80
CA LYS A 215 19.48 0.61 -1.52
C LYS A 215 19.44 1.84 -0.61
N SER A 216 19.22 3.02 -1.18
CA SER A 216 19.31 4.30 -0.46
C SER A 216 18.00 5.11 -0.42
N LEU A 217 16.86 4.48 -0.78
CA LEU A 217 15.57 5.17 -0.78
C LEU A 217 15.18 5.61 0.64
N LEU A 218 14.77 6.88 0.73
CA LEU A 218 14.24 7.49 1.96
C LEU A 218 12.73 7.73 1.83
N HIS A 219 12.26 8.01 0.61
CA HIS A 219 10.87 8.28 0.31
C HIS A 219 10.44 7.48 -0.93
N ILE A 220 9.29 6.83 -0.84
CA ILE A 220 8.65 6.16 -1.97
C ILE A 220 7.17 6.50 -2.03
N GLU A 221 6.69 6.81 -3.23
CA GLU A 221 5.28 6.96 -3.57
C GLU A 221 4.91 5.92 -4.62
N ILE A 222 3.90 5.10 -4.36
CA ILE A 222 3.41 4.08 -5.29
C ILE A 222 1.93 4.29 -5.55
N SER A 223 1.56 4.48 -6.80
CA SER A 223 0.19 4.65 -7.24
C SER A 223 -0.16 3.67 -8.35
N ASP A 224 -1.39 3.15 -8.29
CA ASP A 224 -1.99 2.30 -9.34
C ASP A 224 -1.12 1.08 -9.70
N SER A 225 -0.54 0.42 -8.70
CA SER A 225 0.23 -0.84 -8.84
C SER A 225 -0.27 -1.86 -7.82
N GLY A 226 -0.81 -3.00 -8.25
CA GLY A 226 -1.32 -4.00 -7.31
C GLY A 226 -0.26 -4.49 -6.33
N SER A 227 -0.53 -4.50 -5.02
CA SER A 227 0.46 -4.81 -3.98
C SER A 227 1.14 -6.18 -4.15
N GLN A 228 0.42 -7.16 -4.70
CA GLN A 228 0.94 -8.50 -5.03
C GLN A 228 2.00 -8.51 -6.14
N LEU A 229 2.10 -7.45 -6.93
CA LEU A 229 3.06 -7.28 -8.03
C LEU A 229 4.33 -6.56 -7.57
N ILE A 230 4.31 -5.94 -6.39
CA ILE A 230 5.43 -5.18 -5.84
C ILE A 230 6.32 -6.13 -5.04
N GLN A 231 7.51 -6.40 -5.56
CA GLN A 231 8.51 -7.23 -4.90
C GLN A 231 9.67 -6.39 -4.36
N GLY A 232 10.44 -6.98 -3.44
CA GLY A 232 11.63 -6.34 -2.87
C GLY A 232 11.34 -5.17 -1.93
N LEU A 233 10.09 -4.78 -1.68
CA LEU A 233 9.73 -3.74 -0.72
C LEU A 233 10.37 -3.96 0.68
N PRO A 234 10.45 -5.21 1.20
CA PRO A 234 11.18 -5.52 2.43
C PRO A 234 12.64 -5.07 2.48
N SER A 235 13.34 -4.99 1.34
CA SER A 235 14.75 -4.60 1.33
C SER A 235 14.96 -3.13 1.72
N LEU A 236 13.88 -2.33 1.77
CA LEU A 236 13.90 -0.91 2.10
C LEU A 236 13.71 -0.63 3.59
N ARG A 237 13.47 -1.65 4.44
CA ARG A 237 13.16 -1.49 5.88
C ARG A 237 14.20 -0.69 6.67
N SER A 238 15.46 -0.76 6.26
CA SER A 238 16.59 -0.11 6.94
C SER A 238 16.85 1.33 6.53
N SER A 239 16.28 1.80 5.41
CA SER A 239 16.54 3.12 4.84
C SER A 239 15.29 3.99 4.76
N LEU A 240 14.13 3.40 4.48
CA LEU A 240 12.91 4.14 4.17
C LEU A 240 12.35 4.88 5.39
N ALA A 241 12.11 6.18 5.22
CA ALA A 241 11.53 7.05 6.24
C ALA A 241 10.07 7.42 5.95
N THR A 242 9.70 7.48 4.68
CA THR A 242 8.33 7.79 4.25
C THR A 242 7.88 6.82 3.16
N MET A 243 6.68 6.26 3.35
CA MET A 243 6.04 5.40 2.37
C MET A 243 4.62 5.89 2.10
N SER A 244 4.33 6.11 0.82
CA SER A 244 3.00 6.45 0.32
C SER A 244 2.56 5.41 -0.69
N VAL A 245 1.40 4.79 -0.47
CA VAL A 245 0.83 3.79 -1.39
C VAL A 245 -0.63 4.13 -1.60
N HIS A 246 -1.06 4.27 -2.86
CA HIS A 246 -2.42 4.70 -3.22
C HIS A 246 -3.01 3.81 -4.30
N ARG A 247 -4.31 3.51 -4.22
CA ARG A 247 -5.07 2.75 -5.24
C ARG A 247 -4.37 1.43 -5.63
N SER A 248 -3.69 0.82 -4.67
CA SER A 248 -2.71 -0.24 -4.90
C SER A 248 -2.90 -1.43 -3.97
N THR A 249 -3.58 -1.26 -2.83
CA THR A 249 -3.74 -2.34 -1.86
C THR A 249 -5.13 -2.35 -1.19
N GLU A 250 -5.48 -3.51 -0.66
CA GLU A 250 -6.66 -3.73 0.18
C GLU A 250 -6.28 -4.03 1.64
N SER A 251 -4.99 -4.21 1.93
CA SER A 251 -4.48 -4.63 3.24
C SER A 251 -3.19 -3.91 3.59
N MET A 252 -3.10 -3.42 4.83
CA MET A 252 -1.85 -2.83 5.34
C MET A 252 -0.73 -3.88 5.40
N THR A 253 -1.07 -5.13 5.74
CA THR A 253 -0.11 -6.24 5.85
C THR A 253 0.56 -6.53 4.52
N ALA A 254 -0.18 -6.48 3.41
CA ALA A 254 0.37 -6.74 2.08
C ALA A 254 1.49 -5.76 1.67
N ILE A 255 1.55 -4.58 2.29
CA ILE A 255 2.59 -3.58 2.05
C ILE A 255 3.67 -3.62 3.13
N LEU A 256 3.29 -3.65 4.41
CA LEU A 256 4.26 -3.54 5.49
C LEU A 256 5.02 -4.83 5.72
N VAL A 257 4.35 -5.97 5.55
CA VAL A 257 4.89 -7.32 5.77
C VAL A 257 4.32 -8.30 4.75
N PRO A 258 4.70 -8.16 3.46
CA PRO A 258 4.24 -9.08 2.42
C PRO A 258 4.64 -10.53 2.71
N GLU A 259 5.77 -10.77 3.38
CA GLU A 259 6.26 -12.13 3.68
C GLU A 259 5.43 -12.84 4.76
N ALA A 260 4.57 -12.13 5.50
CA ALA A 260 3.71 -12.73 6.52
C ALA A 260 2.76 -13.77 5.93
N SER A 261 2.40 -13.69 4.64
CA SER A 261 1.58 -14.71 3.99
C SER A 261 2.30 -16.05 3.80
N GLU A 262 3.64 -16.07 3.85
CA GLU A 262 4.45 -17.27 3.63
C GLU A 262 4.62 -18.10 4.92
N PHE A 263 4.39 -17.50 6.09
CA PHE A 263 4.65 -18.11 7.39
C PHE A 263 3.37 -18.22 8.23
N SER A 264 3.08 -19.42 8.73
CA SER A 264 1.91 -19.65 9.60
C SER A 264 2.06 -19.05 11.00
N GLN A 265 3.29 -18.90 11.50
CA GLN A 265 3.61 -18.35 12.82
C GLN A 265 4.86 -17.48 12.70
N TRP A 266 4.73 -16.17 12.79
CA TRP A 266 5.87 -15.28 12.73
C TRP A 266 5.78 -14.20 13.82
N GLU A 267 6.93 -13.67 14.19
CA GLU A 267 7.06 -12.59 15.17
C GLU A 267 7.93 -11.47 14.60
N PRO A 268 7.68 -10.20 14.96
CA PRO A 268 8.56 -9.10 14.60
C PRO A 268 9.90 -9.22 15.34
N GLU A 269 10.97 -8.75 14.69
CA GLU A 269 12.30 -8.66 15.29
C GLU A 269 12.25 -7.88 16.61
N GLY A 270 12.71 -8.53 17.70
CA GLY A 270 12.72 -7.95 19.04
C GLY A 270 11.45 -8.23 19.87
N ALA A 271 10.52 -9.06 19.40
CA ALA A 271 9.41 -9.53 20.23
C ALA A 271 9.90 -10.45 21.36
N GLU A 272 9.42 -10.23 22.58
CA GLU A 272 9.73 -11.05 23.77
C GLU A 272 8.73 -12.20 23.96
N SER A 273 8.26 -12.81 22.87
CA SER A 273 7.32 -13.93 22.98
C SER A 273 8.10 -15.24 23.13
N GLY A 274 7.81 -15.97 24.21
CA GLY A 274 8.44 -17.26 24.53
C GLY A 274 7.93 -18.43 23.70
N CYS A 275 7.22 -18.17 22.60
CA CYS A 275 6.61 -19.18 21.74
C CYS A 275 7.54 -19.57 20.58
N PRO A 276 7.55 -20.85 20.17
CA PRO A 276 8.27 -21.24 18.96
C PRO A 276 7.57 -20.65 17.74
N VAL A 277 8.28 -19.81 16.98
CA VAL A 277 7.83 -19.26 15.68
C VAL A 277 8.58 -19.85 14.51
N THR A 278 7.96 -19.83 13.33
CA THR A 278 8.59 -20.31 12.08
C THR A 278 9.43 -19.23 11.40
N ALA A 279 9.16 -17.94 11.66
CA ALA A 279 9.96 -16.84 11.13
C ALA A 279 10.01 -15.64 12.08
N ILE A 280 11.13 -14.91 12.02
CA ILE A 280 11.29 -13.59 12.63
C ILE A 280 11.36 -12.58 11.49
N ILE A 281 10.46 -11.60 11.52
CA ILE A 281 10.33 -10.59 10.45
C ILE A 281 10.98 -9.28 10.90
N PRO A 282 11.95 -8.74 10.14
CA PRO A 282 12.56 -7.44 10.44
C PRO A 282 11.55 -6.30 10.49
N VAL A 283 11.76 -5.35 11.40
CA VAL A 283 10.90 -4.18 11.55
C VAL A 283 11.38 -3.00 10.69
N TRP A 284 10.47 -2.07 10.38
CA TRP A 284 10.81 -0.82 9.70
C TRP A 284 11.51 0.13 10.68
N ARG A 285 12.85 0.17 10.62
CA ARG A 285 13.66 0.89 11.62
C ARG A 285 13.58 2.40 11.49
N ASN A 286 13.37 2.92 10.28
CA ASN A 286 13.41 4.37 10.05
C ASN A 286 12.06 4.95 9.62
N LEU A 287 11.02 4.13 9.42
CA LEU A 287 9.75 4.57 8.89
C LEU A 287 9.02 5.46 9.91
N THR A 288 8.82 6.72 9.55
CA THR A 288 8.16 7.73 10.40
C THR A 288 6.80 8.16 9.87
N THR A 289 6.61 8.06 8.56
CA THR A 289 5.40 8.50 7.86
C THR A 289 4.89 7.40 6.96
N LEU A 290 3.64 6.99 7.17
CA LEU A 290 2.94 6.01 6.35
C LEU A 290 1.65 6.63 5.84
N ASP A 291 1.52 6.70 4.53
CA ASP A 291 0.31 7.16 3.85
C ASP A 291 -0.25 6.01 3.01
N LEU A 292 -1.41 5.50 3.42
CA LEU A 292 -2.18 4.50 2.70
C LEU A 292 -3.55 5.06 2.29
N SER A 293 -3.63 6.37 2.06
CA SER A 293 -4.86 7.02 1.61
C SER A 293 -5.30 6.54 0.22
N HIS A 294 -6.60 6.67 -0.06
CA HIS A 294 -7.19 6.31 -1.35
C HIS A 294 -6.94 4.84 -1.75
N ASN A 295 -6.98 3.93 -0.78
CA ASN A 295 -6.97 2.48 -1.02
C ASN A 295 -8.35 1.88 -0.70
N CYS A 296 -8.42 0.55 -0.74
CA CYS A 296 -9.63 -0.20 -0.41
C CYS A 296 -9.51 -0.91 0.94
N ILE A 297 -8.78 -0.32 1.89
CA ILE A 297 -8.55 -0.92 3.21
C ILE A 297 -9.86 -0.84 4.02
N ASN A 298 -10.43 -1.99 4.36
CA ASN A 298 -11.71 -2.08 5.07
C ASN A 298 -11.54 -2.30 6.58
N SER A 299 -10.35 -2.71 7.01
CA SER A 299 -9.98 -2.91 8.41
C SER A 299 -8.49 -2.59 8.62
N ILE A 300 -8.13 -2.07 9.79
CA ILE A 300 -6.73 -1.97 10.20
C ILE A 300 -6.33 -3.37 10.64
N ASP A 301 -5.88 -4.21 9.71
CA ASP A 301 -6.00 -5.66 9.82
C ASP A 301 -5.41 -6.37 11.06
N SER A 302 -5.92 -7.59 11.30
CA SER A 302 -5.23 -8.78 11.82
C SER A 302 -5.28 -9.90 10.76
N SER A 303 -4.46 -9.80 9.70
CA SER A 303 -4.58 -10.61 8.48
C SER A 303 -4.19 -12.09 8.65
N VAL A 304 -4.92 -12.87 9.47
CA VAL A 304 -5.01 -14.36 9.38
C VAL A 304 -6.45 -14.87 9.64
N SER A 305 -7.44 -14.04 9.99
CA SER A 305 -8.76 -14.55 10.41
C SER A 305 -9.74 -14.92 9.29
N SER A 306 -9.37 -14.96 8.00
CA SER A 306 -10.35 -15.29 6.93
C SER A 306 -9.90 -16.28 5.85
N SER A 307 -8.70 -16.87 5.93
CA SER A 307 -8.32 -17.98 5.02
C SER A 307 -8.46 -19.38 5.63
N MET A 308 -8.82 -19.52 6.92
CA MET A 308 -9.13 -20.82 7.53
C MET A 308 -10.64 -21.04 7.68
N ASN A 309 -11.34 -21.15 6.56
CA ASN A 309 -12.60 -21.90 6.53
C ASN A 309 -12.37 -23.15 5.70
N LEU A 310 -11.86 -24.19 6.35
CA LEU A 310 -12.12 -25.61 6.10
C LEU A 310 -11.29 -26.39 7.13
N LEU A 311 -11.82 -26.57 8.34
CA LEU A 311 -11.64 -27.76 9.19
C LEU A 311 -12.47 -27.57 10.49
N PRO A 312 -13.34 -28.52 10.87
CA PRO A 312 -14.12 -28.40 12.10
C PRO A 312 -13.33 -28.95 13.29
N LYS A 313 -13.31 -28.17 14.39
CA LYS A 313 -12.90 -28.51 15.77
C LYS A 313 -11.38 -28.65 16.00
N PHE A 314 -10.81 -27.73 16.76
CA PHE A 314 -10.26 -28.01 18.11
C PHE A 314 -9.98 -26.69 18.85
N GLN A 315 -10.29 -26.70 20.14
CA GLN A 315 -10.28 -25.58 21.09
C GLN A 315 -8.87 -25.36 21.67
N PHE A 316 -8.59 -24.10 22.06
CA PHE A 316 -7.38 -23.59 22.77
C PHE A 316 -6.10 -23.35 21.94
N ASN A 317 -5.93 -22.13 21.45
CA ASN A 317 -5.13 -21.11 22.14
C ASN A 317 -5.45 -19.71 21.59
N SER A 318 -6.12 -18.94 22.42
CA SER A 318 -6.26 -17.49 22.36
C SER A 318 -4.88 -16.81 22.49
N GLU A 319 -4.72 -15.66 21.83
CA GLU A 319 -3.67 -14.64 22.10
C GLU A 319 -2.25 -14.83 21.54
N LEU A 320 -2.09 -15.31 20.30
CA LEU A 320 -0.92 -14.95 19.49
C LEU A 320 -1.33 -13.96 18.38
N HIS A 321 -1.89 -12.83 18.78
CA HIS A 321 -2.01 -11.65 17.92
C HIS A 321 -0.85 -10.72 18.25
N VAL A 322 0.32 -11.05 17.72
CA VAL A 322 1.46 -10.14 17.81
C VAL A 322 1.16 -8.96 16.89
N SER A 323 0.68 -7.89 17.50
CA SER A 323 0.33 -6.66 16.81
C SER A 323 1.59 -5.99 16.25
N MET A 324 1.85 -6.21 14.95
CA MET A 324 3.04 -5.71 14.25
C MET A 324 3.25 -4.22 14.37
N LEU A 325 2.17 -3.45 14.23
CA LEU A 325 2.26 -2.00 14.16
C LEU A 325 2.77 -1.40 15.48
N GLN A 326 2.66 -2.10 16.64
CA GLN A 326 3.25 -1.63 17.90
C GLN A 326 4.78 -1.54 17.83
N HIS A 327 5.39 -2.36 16.97
CA HIS A 327 6.83 -2.45 16.80
C HIS A 327 7.35 -1.47 15.73
N LEU A 328 6.48 -0.68 15.11
CA LEU A 328 6.84 0.48 14.29
C LEU A 328 7.09 1.69 15.20
N TYR A 329 8.06 1.57 16.12
CA TYR A 329 8.28 2.52 17.21
C TYR A 329 8.51 3.97 16.75
N ASN A 330 9.01 4.14 15.52
CA ASN A 330 9.33 5.44 14.94
C ASN A 330 8.17 6.04 14.12
N LEU A 331 7.05 5.32 13.96
CA LEU A 331 5.93 5.79 13.17
C LEU A 331 5.17 6.89 13.93
N VAL A 332 5.16 8.10 13.36
CA VAL A 332 4.57 9.30 13.98
C VAL A 332 3.32 9.75 13.23
N HIS A 333 3.31 9.59 11.91
CA HIS A 333 2.26 10.09 11.03
C HIS A 333 1.67 8.93 10.23
N VAL A 334 0.35 8.75 10.35
CA VAL A 334 -0.40 7.73 9.62
C VAL A 334 -1.59 8.37 8.92
N ASP A 335 -1.66 8.21 7.61
CA ASP A 335 -2.81 8.58 6.79
C ASP A 335 -3.53 7.32 6.28
N LEU A 336 -4.79 7.17 6.70
CA LEU A 336 -5.72 6.12 6.27
C LEU A 336 -7.00 6.74 5.69
N SER A 337 -6.94 7.99 5.22
CA SER A 337 -8.08 8.69 4.66
C SER A 337 -8.57 8.10 3.34
N PHE A 338 -9.84 8.34 3.02
CA PHE A 338 -10.49 7.89 1.80
C PHE A 338 -10.32 6.38 1.56
N ASN A 339 -10.45 5.61 2.65
CA ASN A 339 -10.52 4.16 2.62
C ASN A 339 -11.97 3.70 2.88
N GLY A 340 -12.17 2.38 2.97
CA GLY A 340 -13.46 1.76 3.26
C GLY A 340 -13.66 1.41 4.74
N LEU A 341 -12.92 2.03 5.67
CA LEU A 341 -12.90 1.63 7.08
C LEU A 341 -14.27 1.86 7.73
N ARG A 342 -14.81 0.81 8.36
CA ARG A 342 -16.07 0.88 9.13
C ARG A 342 -15.86 0.82 10.63
N VAL A 343 -14.85 0.09 11.08
CA VAL A 343 -14.55 -0.18 12.48
C VAL A 343 -13.04 -0.16 12.69
N LEU A 344 -12.61 0.30 13.87
CA LEU A 344 -11.20 0.42 14.28
C LEU A 344 -10.88 -0.50 15.47
N GLU A 345 -11.37 -1.74 15.47
CA GLU A 345 -11.24 -2.67 16.61
C GLU A 345 -9.82 -2.76 17.13
N ALA A 346 -9.52 -2.39 18.38
CA ALA A 346 -8.17 -2.47 18.94
C ALA A 346 -7.07 -1.72 18.12
N ALA A 347 -7.41 -0.63 17.42
CA ALA A 347 -6.41 0.19 16.73
C ALA A 347 -5.29 0.68 17.66
N HIS A 348 -5.60 0.94 18.93
CA HIS A 348 -4.62 1.28 19.96
C HIS A 348 -3.59 0.18 20.25
N THR A 349 -3.94 -1.09 20.07
CA THR A 349 -2.97 -2.18 20.15
C THR A 349 -2.24 -2.38 18.84
N ARG A 350 -2.52 -1.61 17.79
CA ARG A 350 -1.84 -1.76 16.51
C ARG A 350 -1.01 -0.53 16.23
N LEU A 351 -1.58 0.65 16.09
CA LEU A 351 -0.88 1.83 15.56
C LEU A 351 0.25 2.43 16.44
N GLY A 352 0.62 1.84 17.57
CA GLY A 352 1.75 2.30 18.38
C GLY A 352 1.62 3.75 18.88
N ASN A 353 2.76 4.44 19.03
CA ASN A 353 2.87 5.81 19.54
C ASN A 353 2.73 6.89 18.44
N ILE A 354 1.66 6.83 17.65
CA ILE A 354 1.39 7.84 16.63
C ILE A 354 0.95 9.17 17.23
N LYS A 355 1.36 10.27 16.58
CA LYS A 355 0.98 11.65 16.96
C LYS A 355 -0.05 12.24 16.02
N THR A 356 -0.07 11.82 14.76
CA THR A 356 -1.01 12.31 13.75
C THR A 356 -1.69 11.13 13.07
N LEU A 357 -3.02 11.12 13.10
CA LEU A 357 -3.85 10.11 12.45
C LEU A 357 -4.90 10.80 11.58
N ASN A 358 -4.86 10.53 10.27
CA ASN A 358 -5.89 10.96 9.35
C ASN A 358 -6.79 9.77 9.00
N LEU A 359 -8.08 9.88 9.32
CA LEU A 359 -9.14 8.91 9.05
C LEU A 359 -10.28 9.55 8.25
N ALA A 360 -10.05 10.70 7.62
CA ALA A 360 -11.07 11.43 6.87
C ALA A 360 -11.66 10.59 5.73
N GLY A 361 -12.94 10.78 5.40
CA GLY A 361 -13.56 10.15 4.23
C GLY A 361 -13.71 8.63 4.31
N ASN A 362 -13.82 8.08 5.53
CA ASN A 362 -14.11 6.65 5.79
C ASN A 362 -15.61 6.45 6.11
N GLN A 363 -15.98 5.28 6.63
CA GLN A 363 -17.35 4.90 6.99
C GLN A 363 -17.48 4.61 8.50
N LEU A 364 -16.69 5.29 9.34
CA LEU A 364 -16.64 5.02 10.77
C LEU A 364 -17.93 5.46 11.46
N GLU A 365 -18.54 4.55 12.22
CA GLU A 365 -19.70 4.81 13.07
C GLU A 365 -19.33 4.88 14.56
N THR A 366 -18.17 4.33 14.94
CA THR A 366 -17.71 4.26 16.33
C THR A 366 -16.22 4.60 16.47
N LEU A 367 -15.82 5.07 17.66
CA LEU A 367 -14.45 5.50 17.98
C LEU A 367 -13.76 4.67 19.08
N ASN A 368 -14.39 3.59 19.54
CA ASN A 368 -13.90 2.73 20.65
C ASN A 368 -12.42 2.30 20.47
N GLY A 369 -12.01 2.05 19.23
CA GLY A 369 -10.65 1.67 18.85
C GLY A 369 -9.53 2.63 19.23
N LEU A 370 -9.85 3.92 19.37
CA LEU A 370 -8.89 5.01 19.51
C LEU A 370 -8.56 5.37 20.97
N SER A 371 -9.29 4.79 21.93
CA SER A 371 -9.32 5.22 23.34
C SER A 371 -8.00 5.16 24.12
N LYS A 372 -7.00 4.44 23.61
CA LYS A 372 -5.69 4.30 24.25
C LYS A 372 -4.53 4.83 23.40
N LEU A 373 -4.81 5.64 22.38
CA LEU A 373 -3.76 6.32 21.60
C LEU A 373 -3.26 7.57 22.35
N TYR A 374 -2.62 7.36 23.49
CA TYR A 374 -2.29 8.46 24.42
C TYR A 374 -1.33 9.51 23.87
N SER A 375 -0.54 9.16 22.85
CA SER A 375 0.41 10.04 22.17
C SER A 375 -0.23 10.86 21.04
N LEU A 376 -1.51 10.64 20.73
CA LEU A 376 -2.20 11.27 19.60
C LEU A 376 -2.46 12.75 19.87
N VAL A 377 -1.99 13.60 18.95
CA VAL A 377 -2.11 15.07 19.01
C VAL A 377 -3.09 15.60 17.98
N ASN A 378 -3.04 15.05 16.77
CA ASN A 378 -3.87 15.47 15.64
C ASN A 378 -4.70 14.28 15.14
N LEU A 379 -6.02 14.45 15.10
CA LEU A 379 -6.97 13.45 14.62
C LEU A 379 -7.96 14.08 13.64
N ASP A 380 -7.95 13.60 12.40
CA ASP A 380 -8.97 13.96 11.41
C ASP A 380 -9.96 12.80 11.23
N LEU A 381 -11.22 13.05 11.58
CA LEU A 381 -12.36 12.14 11.44
C LEU A 381 -13.43 12.74 10.52
N SER A 382 -13.09 13.77 9.74
CA SER A 382 -14.06 14.44 8.86
C SER A 382 -14.63 13.47 7.83
N HIS A 383 -15.85 13.76 7.35
CA HIS A 383 -16.51 12.93 6.33
C HIS A 383 -16.65 11.44 6.72
N ASN A 384 -17.03 11.17 7.97
CA ASN A 384 -17.36 9.82 8.46
C ASN A 384 -18.87 9.70 8.75
N ARG A 385 -19.29 8.65 9.49
CA ARG A 385 -20.70 8.35 9.80
C ARG A 385 -21.00 8.45 11.30
N LEU A 386 -20.25 9.27 12.03
CA LEU A 386 -20.44 9.46 13.47
C LEU A 386 -21.74 10.23 13.75
N ALA A 387 -22.75 9.54 14.29
CA ALA A 387 -24.06 10.12 14.57
C ALA A 387 -24.29 10.46 16.05
N GLN A 388 -23.58 9.78 16.96
CA GLN A 388 -23.79 9.87 18.40
C GLN A 388 -22.67 10.68 19.08
N LEU A 389 -23.04 11.60 19.97
CA LEU A 389 -22.09 12.41 20.75
C LEU A 389 -21.33 11.56 21.77
N GLU A 390 -21.91 10.45 22.19
CA GLU A 390 -21.35 9.49 23.14
C GLU A 390 -20.02 8.91 22.65
N GLU A 391 -19.82 8.81 21.33
CA GLU A 391 -18.58 8.30 20.74
C GLU A 391 -17.36 9.17 21.06
N ILE A 392 -17.56 10.46 21.33
CA ILE A 392 -16.47 11.38 21.68
C ILE A 392 -15.85 11.00 23.03
N ARG A 393 -16.56 10.32 23.92
CA ARG A 393 -16.00 9.83 25.19
C ARG A 393 -14.82 8.89 24.98
N ASN A 394 -14.79 8.19 23.85
CA ASN A 394 -13.67 7.31 23.51
C ASN A 394 -12.39 8.11 23.27
N ILE A 395 -12.47 9.36 22.80
CA ILE A 395 -11.29 10.20 22.52
C ILE A 395 -11.12 11.37 23.50
N GLY A 396 -12.14 11.69 24.30
CA GLY A 396 -12.12 12.79 25.27
C GLY A 396 -11.10 12.61 26.39
N ALA A 397 -10.74 11.37 26.69
CA ALA A 397 -9.72 11.02 27.70
C ALA A 397 -8.28 11.02 27.16
N LEU A 398 -8.06 11.25 25.85
CA LEU A 398 -6.73 11.21 25.25
C LEU A 398 -5.92 12.47 25.66
N PRO A 399 -4.87 12.33 26.49
CA PRO A 399 -4.26 13.46 27.22
C PRO A 399 -3.52 14.45 26.33
N CYS A 400 -3.10 14.03 25.13
CA CYS A 400 -2.32 14.86 24.21
C CYS A 400 -3.13 15.39 23.03
N LEU A 401 -4.42 15.05 22.92
CA LEU A 401 -5.21 15.43 21.75
C LEU A 401 -5.48 16.93 21.76
N GLU A 402 -4.98 17.64 20.75
CA GLU A 402 -5.07 19.10 20.60
C GLU A 402 -5.88 19.49 19.36
N ARG A 403 -5.83 18.72 18.27
CA ARG A 403 -6.54 19.02 17.03
C ARG A 403 -7.48 17.89 16.68
N LEU A 404 -8.77 18.20 16.60
CA LEU A 404 -9.82 17.27 16.24
C LEU A 404 -10.67 17.86 15.11
N ASN A 405 -10.82 17.13 14.02
CA ASN A 405 -11.75 17.48 12.94
C ASN A 405 -12.88 16.44 12.87
N LEU A 406 -14.11 16.87 13.14
CA LEU A 406 -15.34 16.07 13.05
C LEU A 406 -16.26 16.56 11.94
N SER A 407 -15.85 17.57 11.17
CA SER A 407 -16.68 18.16 10.11
C SER A 407 -17.27 17.11 9.17
N SER A 408 -18.47 17.40 8.65
CA SER A 408 -19.17 16.49 7.73
C SER A 408 -19.50 15.10 8.33
N ASN A 409 -19.73 15.02 9.64
CA ASN A 409 -20.35 13.86 10.30
C ASN A 409 -21.83 14.15 10.65
N PRO A 410 -22.71 13.13 10.71
CA PRO A 410 -24.12 13.32 11.07
C PRO A 410 -24.34 14.03 12.42
N MET A 411 -23.45 13.83 13.40
CA MET A 411 -23.53 14.50 14.71
C MET A 411 -23.41 16.03 14.64
N CYS A 412 -22.82 16.60 13.59
CA CYS A 412 -22.67 18.05 13.42
C CYS A 412 -24.03 18.77 13.22
N ILE A 413 -25.10 18.03 12.95
CA ILE A 413 -26.48 18.57 12.84
C ILE A 413 -27.06 18.89 14.22
N ILE A 414 -26.51 18.29 15.29
CA ILE A 414 -27.00 18.50 16.65
C ILE A 414 -26.80 19.97 17.05
N PRO A 415 -27.83 20.66 17.57
CA PRO A 415 -27.68 22.03 18.08
C PRO A 415 -26.59 22.07 19.15
N ASP A 416 -25.75 23.10 19.08
CA ASP A 416 -24.61 23.29 19.99
C ASP A 416 -23.64 22.09 20.01
N TYR A 417 -23.47 21.38 18.88
CA TYR A 417 -22.60 20.21 18.83
C TYR A 417 -21.19 20.52 19.34
N ARG A 418 -20.63 21.68 18.98
CA ARG A 418 -19.27 22.09 19.37
C ARG A 418 -19.10 22.12 20.88
N THR A 419 -19.98 22.82 21.61
CA THR A 419 -19.90 22.91 23.07
C THR A 419 -20.17 21.56 23.73
N LYS A 420 -21.07 20.74 23.18
CA LYS A 420 -21.32 19.37 23.67
C LYS A 420 -20.13 18.42 23.47
N VAL A 421 -19.42 18.53 22.35
CA VAL A 421 -18.17 17.80 22.06
C VAL A 421 -17.08 18.26 23.01
N LEU A 422 -16.84 19.56 23.10
CA LEU A 422 -15.82 20.16 23.98
C LEU A 422 -16.06 19.79 25.46
N ALA A 423 -17.32 19.69 25.88
CA ALA A 423 -17.66 19.26 27.23
C ALA A 423 -17.19 17.83 27.57
N GLN A 424 -17.01 16.95 26.57
CA GLN A 424 -16.44 15.61 26.78
C GLN A 424 -14.93 15.65 27.08
N PHE A 425 -14.24 16.76 26.80
CA PHE A 425 -12.83 16.97 27.14
C PHE A 425 -12.63 17.56 28.55
N GLY A 426 -13.71 17.89 29.26
CA GLY A 426 -13.67 18.29 30.67
C GLY A 426 -12.87 19.58 30.89
N ASP A 427 -11.82 19.51 31.70
CA ASP A 427 -10.94 20.66 32.00
C ASP A 427 -10.04 21.03 30.80
N ARG A 428 -9.84 20.09 29.87
CA ARG A 428 -8.98 20.28 28.69
C ARG A 428 -9.70 20.89 27.48
N ALA A 429 -10.95 21.29 27.63
CA ALA A 429 -11.72 21.88 26.53
C ALA A 429 -11.02 23.08 25.87
N ALA A 430 -10.27 23.88 26.64
CA ALA A 430 -9.51 25.02 26.14
C ALA A 430 -8.27 24.63 25.30
N GLU A 431 -7.76 23.41 25.45
CA GLU A 431 -6.58 22.91 24.72
C GLU A 431 -6.96 22.36 23.33
N VAL A 432 -8.23 22.07 23.10
CA VAL A 432 -8.72 21.41 21.88
C VAL A 432 -9.15 22.44 20.84
N CYS A 433 -8.58 22.34 19.65
CA CYS A 433 -9.01 22.99 18.42
C CYS A 433 -9.96 22.03 17.68
N LEU A 434 -11.22 22.41 17.55
CA LEU A 434 -12.27 21.60 16.94
C LEU A 434 -12.63 22.16 15.56
N ASP A 435 -12.66 21.30 14.54
CA ASP A 435 -13.04 21.62 13.15
C ASP A 435 -12.26 22.81 12.59
N CYS A 436 -10.94 22.78 12.78
CA CYS A 436 -10.00 23.82 12.37
C CYS A 436 -10.21 25.20 13.02
N ASN A 437 -11.05 25.29 14.05
CA ASN A 437 -11.33 26.53 14.79
C ASN A 437 -10.89 26.41 16.25
N LEU A 438 -10.18 27.43 16.73
CA LEU A 438 -9.85 27.57 18.15
C LEU A 438 -11.12 27.67 18.98
N THR A 439 -11.09 27.06 20.16
CA THR A 439 -12.20 27.13 21.11
C THR A 439 -12.33 28.56 21.63
N THR A 440 -13.54 29.09 21.56
CA THR A 440 -13.86 30.47 21.97
C THR A 440 -14.25 30.55 23.45
N GLU A 441 -14.07 31.72 24.07
CA GLU A 441 -14.45 31.95 25.48
C GLU A 441 -15.93 31.63 25.74
N LYS A 442 -16.82 32.01 24.83
CA LYS A 442 -18.26 31.69 24.91
C LYS A 442 -18.54 30.18 24.95
N GLU A 443 -17.77 29.40 24.19
CA GLU A 443 -17.88 27.95 24.20
C GLU A 443 -17.38 27.37 25.53
N LEU A 444 -16.29 27.91 26.08
CA LEU A 444 -15.76 27.51 27.39
C LEU A 444 -16.74 27.80 28.52
N ASP A 445 -17.33 28.99 28.56
CA ASP A 445 -18.37 29.34 29.54
C ASP A 445 -19.53 28.35 29.49
N THR A 446 -19.97 28.00 28.27
CA THR A 446 -21.04 27.02 28.06
C THR A 446 -20.62 25.63 28.54
N VAL A 447 -19.36 25.22 28.28
CA VAL A 447 -18.81 23.95 28.75
C VAL A 447 -18.76 23.88 30.27
N GLU A 448 -18.38 24.96 30.97
CA GLU A 448 -18.39 25.00 32.43
C GLU A 448 -19.80 24.81 33.00
N VAL A 449 -20.80 25.48 32.42
CA VAL A 449 -22.20 25.29 32.80
C VAL A 449 -22.65 23.85 32.58
N LEU A 450 -22.33 23.25 31.43
CA LEU A 450 -22.66 21.85 31.12
C LEU A 450 -21.99 20.88 32.11
N LYS A 451 -20.74 21.13 32.48
CA LYS A 451 -20.02 20.33 33.49
C LYS A 451 -20.66 20.43 34.87
N ALA A 452 -21.07 21.64 35.29
CA ALA A 452 -21.76 21.85 36.56
C ALA A 452 -23.11 21.12 36.60
N ILE A 453 -23.89 21.18 35.51
CA ILE A 453 -25.16 20.46 35.37
C ILE A 453 -24.93 18.94 35.45
N GLN A 454 -23.94 18.42 34.74
CA GLN A 454 -23.61 17.00 34.75
C GLN A 454 -23.20 16.52 36.15
N LYS A 455 -22.36 17.29 36.85
CA LYS A 455 -21.93 17.00 38.23
C LYS A 455 -23.12 17.02 39.21
N ALA A 456 -24.04 17.97 39.06
CA ALA A 456 -25.25 18.04 39.87
C ALA A 456 -26.18 16.84 39.62
N LYS A 457 -26.30 16.39 38.36
CA LYS A 457 -27.07 15.21 37.98
C LYS A 457 -26.48 13.93 38.58
N GLU A 458 -25.17 13.72 38.46
CA GLU A 458 -24.49 12.56 39.05
C GLU A 458 -24.54 12.53 40.58
N ALA A 459 -24.51 13.70 41.23
CA ALA A 459 -24.71 13.80 42.68
C ALA A 459 -26.13 13.39 43.08
N LYS A 460 -27.14 13.87 42.35
CA LYS A 460 -28.54 13.51 42.57
C LYS A 460 -28.79 12.01 42.34
N ASP A 461 -28.22 11.44 41.28
CA ASP A 461 -28.34 10.02 40.98
C ASP A 461 -27.68 9.16 42.07
N ARG A 462 -26.49 9.56 42.57
CA ARG A 462 -25.83 8.91 43.72
C ARG A 462 -26.72 8.94 44.97
N MET A 463 -27.29 10.09 45.33
CA MET A 463 -28.17 10.23 46.49
C MET A 463 -29.42 9.34 46.37
N SER A 464 -30.03 9.28 45.18
CA SER A 464 -31.20 8.44 44.93
C SER A 464 -30.89 6.92 44.96
N SER A 465 -29.67 6.53 44.62
CA SER A 465 -29.21 5.13 44.69
C SER A 465 -28.90 4.69 46.13
N SER A 466 -28.37 5.60 46.96
CA SER A 466 -28.15 5.34 48.39
C SER A 466 -29.46 5.21 49.17
N ASP A 467 -30.48 6.03 48.85
CA ASP A 467 -31.80 5.93 49.49
C ASP A 467 -32.51 4.60 49.19
N LYS A 468 -32.33 4.06 47.98
CA LYS A 468 -32.84 2.72 47.62
C LYS A 468 -32.13 1.59 48.39
N LYS A 469 -30.81 1.69 48.58
CA LYS A 469 -30.03 0.70 49.34
C LYS A 469 -30.41 0.68 50.83
N ILE A 470 -30.67 1.85 51.42
CA ILE A 470 -31.12 1.98 52.81
C ILE A 470 -32.55 1.44 53.00
N SER A 471 -33.41 1.56 51.98
CA SER A 471 -34.77 1.02 52.04
C SER A 471 -34.85 -0.53 51.99
N GLU A 472 -33.82 -1.20 51.47
CA GLU A 472 -33.76 -2.67 51.39
C GLU A 472 -33.19 -3.32 52.67
N GLU A 473 -32.32 -2.62 53.40
CA GLU A 473 -31.78 -3.04 54.71
C GLU A 473 -32.75 -2.81 55.90
N THR A 474 -33.86 -2.08 55.70
CA THR A 474 -34.83 -1.74 56.76
C THR A 474 -36.10 -2.60 56.68
N ARG A 475 -35.97 -3.92 56.46
CA ARG A 475 -37.11 -4.88 56.55
C ARG A 475 -36.87 -5.86 57.70
N PRO A 476 -37.78 -5.97 58.69
CA PRO A 476 -37.55 -6.79 59.89
C PRO A 476 -37.58 -8.30 59.57
N PRO A 477 -36.87 -9.14 60.36
CA PRO A 477 -36.80 -10.57 60.10
C PRO A 477 -38.11 -11.27 60.51
N ALA A 478 -38.68 -12.05 59.60
CA ALA A 478 -39.80 -12.96 59.91
C ALA A 478 -39.26 -14.38 60.22
N ALA A 479 -39.91 -15.02 61.18
CA ALA A 479 -39.51 -16.23 61.88
C ALA A 479 -39.40 -17.51 61.01
N ALA A 480 -38.60 -18.45 61.52
CA ALA A 480 -38.20 -19.73 60.94
C ALA A 480 -39.28 -20.83 60.99
N ALA A 481 -39.26 -21.75 59.99
CA ALA A 481 -39.65 -23.17 60.08
C ALA A 481 -39.14 -23.95 58.83
N PRO A 482 -39.08 -25.30 58.79
CA PRO A 482 -37.86 -26.09 58.59
C PRO A 482 -37.78 -26.84 57.23
N PRO A 483 -36.66 -27.56 56.92
CA PRO A 483 -36.46 -28.20 55.62
C PRO A 483 -36.86 -29.68 55.61
N PRO A 484 -37.14 -30.26 54.43
CA PRO A 484 -37.01 -31.70 54.21
C PRO A 484 -35.84 -32.02 53.25
N SER A 485 -34.84 -32.69 53.83
CA SER A 485 -34.22 -33.96 53.40
C SER A 485 -34.28 -34.43 51.93
N SER A 486 -33.06 -34.55 51.37
CA SER A 486 -32.45 -35.73 50.72
C SER A 486 -33.14 -36.47 49.56
N SER A 487 -32.40 -36.61 48.45
CA SER A 487 -32.15 -37.95 47.88
C SER A 487 -30.87 -37.95 47.02
N SER A 488 -29.90 -38.70 47.51
CA SER A 488 -28.68 -39.18 46.87
C SER A 488 -28.95 -40.18 45.74
N SER A 489 -28.13 -40.15 44.69
CA SER A 489 -27.80 -41.36 43.93
C SER A 489 -26.27 -41.45 43.77
N SER A 490 -25.78 -42.63 44.14
CA SER A 490 -24.40 -43.01 44.38
C SER A 490 -23.95 -44.07 43.38
N SER A 491 -22.69 -44.01 42.94
CA SER A 491 -21.83 -45.17 42.61
C SER A 491 -20.42 -44.63 42.33
N SER A 492 -19.46 -44.74 43.27
CA SER A 492 -18.44 -45.82 43.39
C SER A 492 -17.59 -45.96 42.11
N SER A 493 -16.24 -45.94 42.12
CA SER A 493 -15.28 -46.39 43.14
C SER A 493 -13.83 -46.05 42.72
N SER A 494 -12.93 -46.14 43.73
CA SER A 494 -11.45 -46.35 43.67
C SER A 494 -10.58 -45.22 43.09
N SER A 495 -9.45 -44.80 43.67
CA SER A 495 -8.64 -45.38 44.74
C SER A 495 -7.54 -44.39 45.18
N SER A 496 -7.30 -44.37 46.50
CA SER A 496 -6.00 -44.28 47.20
C SER A 496 -5.08 -43.06 47.08
N ALA A 497 -4.66 -42.66 48.30
CA ALA A 497 -3.35 -42.19 48.72
C ALA A 497 -3.23 -40.69 49.08
N GLN A 498 -3.36 -40.51 50.41
CA GLN A 498 -2.97 -39.39 51.24
C GLN A 498 -1.58 -38.79 50.90
N GLN A 499 -1.48 -37.46 50.93
CA GLN A 499 -0.57 -36.81 51.87
C GLN A 499 -1.01 -35.37 52.13
N ALA A 500 -1.14 -35.05 53.42
CA ALA A 500 -1.44 -33.74 53.94
C ALA A 500 -0.14 -32.97 54.20
N ALA A 501 -0.13 -31.68 53.85
CA ALA A 501 0.60 -30.68 54.62
C ALA A 501 -0.15 -29.34 54.51
N ARG A 502 -0.43 -28.79 55.69
CA ARG A 502 -1.21 -27.58 55.97
C ARG A 502 -0.28 -26.33 56.00
N PRO A 503 -0.82 -25.13 56.21
CA PRO A 503 -0.44 -23.88 55.54
C PRO A 503 0.56 -23.05 56.36
N SER A 504 1.06 -21.95 55.78
CA SER A 504 0.97 -20.60 56.39
C SER A 504 1.84 -19.58 55.65
N GLN A 505 1.25 -18.38 55.50
CA GLN A 505 1.84 -17.04 55.68
C GLN A 505 3.15 -16.77 54.92
N GLY A 506 3.15 -15.90 53.91
CA GLY A 506 2.86 -14.48 54.09
C GLY A 506 4.17 -13.78 54.44
N ASN A 507 4.74 -13.03 53.50
CA ASN A 507 5.47 -11.81 53.80
C ASN A 507 5.70 -10.97 52.54
N HIS A 508 5.13 -9.78 52.60
CA HIS A 508 5.52 -8.60 51.84
C HIS A 508 7.02 -8.32 52.01
N VAL A 509 7.72 -8.00 50.93
CA VAL A 509 8.86 -7.09 50.96
C VAL A 509 8.81 -6.21 49.71
N CYS A 510 8.42 -4.95 49.91
CA CYS A 510 8.88 -3.82 49.10
C CYS A 510 10.36 -3.57 49.39
N ILE A 511 11.12 -3.14 48.38
CA ILE A 511 12.34 -2.29 48.34
C ILE A 511 12.88 -2.52 46.92
N GLY A 512 13.28 -1.56 46.11
CA GLY A 512 13.60 -0.15 46.32
C GLY A 512 14.58 0.19 45.20
N LEU A 513 14.30 1.28 44.50
CA LEU A 513 15.11 1.83 43.43
C LEU A 513 16.51 2.20 43.94
N CYS A 514 17.52 1.84 43.15
CA CYS A 514 18.74 2.61 42.92
C CYS A 514 18.97 2.65 41.42
#